data_AF-A0A524FPW1-F1
#
_entry.id   AF-A0A524FPW1-F1
#
_cell.length_a   1.000
_cell.length_b   1.000
_cell.length_c   1.000
_cell.angle_alpha   90.00
_cell.angle_beta   90.00
_cell.angle_gamma   90.00
#
_symmetry.space_group_name_H-M   'P 1'
#
loop_
_entity.id
_entity.type
_entity.pdbx_description
1 polymer ?
#
loop_
_entity_poly.entity_id
_entity_poly.type
_entity_poly.pdbx_seq_one_letter_code
_entity_poly.pdbx_strand_id
1 'polypeptide(L)'
;MPKCNYCGEDAGFLPFKCKFCGMTFCKKHRLPENHNCPFDLLSTGEKTIDSYILYQDALETITEELTVDKIYYYVQSKQLNKKEAVGLLKTFFENSEDMEVRKICLMAIKLLDLKTKEAYNLLENSLLSDENAEVRRVAARVLLSKFPLKSKDVLKWAREHDKTLK
;
A
#
# COMPACT_ATOMS: atom_id res chain seq x y z
N MET A 1 5.62 -32.66 -5.29
CA MET A 1 5.26 -31.50 -4.44
C MET A 1 5.36 -30.23 -5.26
N PRO A 2 4.52 -29.21 -5.00
CA PRO A 2 4.68 -27.91 -5.65
C PRO A 2 6.03 -27.28 -5.26
N LYS A 3 6.68 -26.64 -6.22
CA LYS A 3 7.93 -25.91 -5.99
C LYS A 3 7.65 -24.45 -5.66
N CYS A 4 8.53 -23.85 -4.86
CA CYS A 4 8.53 -22.43 -4.59
C CYS A 4 8.94 -21.65 -5.85
N ASN A 5 8.12 -20.70 -6.28
CA ASN A 5 8.40 -19.85 -7.45
C ASN A 5 9.60 -18.91 -7.26
N TYR A 6 10.10 -18.74 -6.03
CA TYR A 6 11.26 -17.90 -5.74
C TYR A 6 12.56 -18.69 -5.66
N CYS A 7 12.66 -19.68 -4.76
CA CYS A 7 13.89 -20.42 -4.51
C CYS A 7 13.98 -21.80 -5.18
N GLY A 8 12.91 -22.28 -5.82
CA GLY A 8 12.89 -23.60 -6.46
C GLY A 8 12.83 -24.80 -5.49
N GLU A 9 12.95 -24.60 -4.18
CA GLU A 9 12.78 -25.66 -3.17
C GLU A 9 11.33 -26.17 -3.11
N ASP A 10 11.11 -27.32 -2.49
CA ASP A 10 9.74 -27.82 -2.25
C ASP A 10 8.96 -26.87 -1.34
N ALA A 11 7.77 -26.47 -1.79
CA ALA A 11 6.86 -25.61 -1.03
C ALA A 11 6.20 -26.33 0.17
N GLY A 12 6.45 -27.62 0.31
CA GLY A 12 5.86 -28.49 1.32
C GLY A 12 4.47 -28.99 0.92
N PHE A 13 3.85 -29.74 1.83
CA PHE A 13 2.50 -30.29 1.65
C PHE A 13 1.41 -29.20 1.60
N LEU A 14 1.63 -28.08 2.30
CA LEU A 14 0.72 -26.94 2.34
C LEU A 14 1.41 -25.69 1.74
N PRO A 15 1.47 -25.58 0.40
CA PRO A 15 2.04 -24.43 -0.27
C PRO A 15 1.24 -23.15 -0.01
N PHE A 16 1.93 -22.00 0.05
CA PHE A 16 1.28 -20.70 0.20
C PHE A 16 1.05 -20.06 -1.17
N LYS A 17 -0.18 -19.66 -1.46
CA LYS A 17 -0.49 -18.87 -2.65
C LYS A 17 -0.51 -17.38 -2.28
N CYS A 18 0.34 -16.59 -2.94
CA CYS A 18 0.38 -15.15 -2.70
C CYS A 18 -0.93 -14.50 -3.17
N LYS A 19 -1.50 -13.63 -2.34
CA LYS A 19 -2.77 -12.93 -2.62
C LYS A 19 -2.63 -11.84 -3.69
N PHE A 20 -1.40 -11.44 -3.98
CA PHE A 20 -1.07 -10.34 -4.88
C PHE A 20 -0.65 -10.83 -6.25
N CYS A 21 0.43 -11.63 -6.35
CA CYS A 21 0.92 -12.15 -7.64
C CYS A 21 0.31 -13.50 -8.03
N GLY A 22 -0.41 -14.18 -7.13
CA GLY A 22 -1.04 -15.48 -7.40
C GLY A 22 -0.08 -16.68 -7.49
N MET A 23 1.23 -16.48 -7.39
CA MET A 23 2.24 -17.54 -7.44
C MET A 23 2.32 -18.35 -6.12
N THR A 24 3.05 -19.47 -6.15
CA THR A 24 3.17 -20.43 -5.05
C THR A 24 4.54 -20.38 -4.37
N PHE A 25 4.56 -20.37 -3.03
CA PHE A 25 5.78 -20.20 -2.24
C PHE A 25 5.87 -21.15 -1.04
N CYS A 26 7.09 -21.45 -0.62
CA CYS A 26 7.37 -22.19 0.61
C CYS A 26 7.15 -21.32 1.86
N LYS A 27 7.21 -21.90 3.06
CA LYS A 27 7.02 -21.18 4.33
C LYS A 27 7.93 -19.96 4.49
N LYS A 28 9.17 -20.01 3.98
CA LYS A 28 10.14 -18.90 4.03
C LYS A 28 9.73 -17.75 3.12
N HIS A 29 9.23 -18.05 1.93
CA HIS A 29 8.91 -17.07 0.89
C HIS A 29 7.41 -16.74 0.78
N ARG A 30 6.62 -17.13 1.79
CA ARG A 30 5.15 -16.97 1.78
C ARG A 30 4.68 -15.51 1.79
N LEU A 31 5.51 -14.60 2.29
CA LEU A 31 5.20 -13.16 2.37
C LEU A 31 5.80 -12.45 1.15
N PRO A 32 5.15 -11.38 0.65
CA PRO A 32 5.60 -10.70 -0.57
C PRO A 32 7.02 -10.13 -0.50
N GLU A 33 7.43 -9.65 0.68
CA GLU A 33 8.79 -9.15 0.97
C GLU A 33 9.86 -10.24 0.84
N ASN A 34 9.48 -11.49 1.05
CA ASN A 34 10.41 -12.60 1.00
C ASN A 34 10.54 -13.19 -0.42
N HIS A 35 9.88 -12.64 -1.44
CA HIS A 35 9.97 -13.22 -2.79
C HIS A 35 10.01 -12.20 -3.93
N ASN A 36 10.33 -10.94 -3.66
CA ASN A 36 10.31 -9.85 -4.66
C ASN A 36 8.99 -9.85 -5.45
N CYS A 37 7.87 -9.74 -4.73
CA CYS A 37 6.56 -9.85 -5.34
C CYS A 37 6.38 -8.86 -6.51
N PRO A 38 6.11 -9.34 -7.74
CA PRO A 38 6.00 -8.47 -8.91
C PRO A 38 4.66 -7.71 -8.95
N PHE A 39 3.87 -7.75 -7.88
CA PHE A 39 2.57 -7.10 -7.86
C PHE A 39 2.74 -5.59 -7.81
N ASP A 40 2.21 -4.94 -8.85
CA ASP A 40 2.07 -3.50 -8.93
C ASP A 40 0.90 -3.05 -8.03
N LEU A 41 1.24 -2.31 -6.97
CA LEU A 41 0.31 -1.77 -6.01
C LEU A 41 -0.74 -0.85 -6.64
N LEU A 42 -0.48 -0.32 -7.84
CA LEU A 42 -1.28 0.70 -8.49
C LEU A 42 -1.97 0.24 -9.78
N SER A 43 -1.70 -0.97 -10.28
CA SER A 43 -2.28 -1.47 -11.53
C SER A 43 -3.82 -1.53 -11.52
N THR A 44 -4.46 -0.46 -11.98
CA THR A 44 -5.87 -0.43 -12.38
C THR A 44 -5.95 -0.32 -13.90
N GLY A 45 -5.47 -1.33 -14.62
CA GLY A 45 -5.74 -1.52 -16.06
C GLY A 45 -5.24 -0.45 -17.07
N GLU A 46 -4.88 0.75 -16.63
CA GLU A 46 -4.40 1.84 -17.48
C GLU A 46 -2.87 1.88 -17.44
N LYS A 47 -2.26 1.53 -18.58
CA LYS A 47 -0.81 1.56 -18.78
C LYS A 47 -0.39 2.97 -19.17
N THR A 48 0.04 3.77 -18.19
CA THR A 48 0.90 4.93 -18.43
C THR A 48 2.28 4.66 -17.83
N ILE A 49 3.33 5.08 -18.54
CA ILE A 49 4.74 4.80 -18.22
C ILE A 49 5.20 5.39 -16.87
N ASP A 50 4.47 6.36 -16.32
CA ASP A 50 4.87 7.13 -15.12
C ASP A 50 4.29 6.62 -13.78
N SER A 51 3.76 5.39 -13.71
CA SER A 51 2.97 4.94 -12.54
C SER A 51 3.37 3.61 -11.89
N TYR A 52 4.58 3.11 -12.12
CA TYR A 52 5.04 1.89 -11.46
C TYR A 52 5.45 2.19 -10.02
N ILE A 53 4.65 1.74 -9.03
CA ILE A 53 5.14 1.57 -7.66
C ILE A 53 4.97 0.09 -7.31
N LEU A 54 6.08 -0.63 -7.34
CA LEU A 54 6.19 -2.03 -7.05
C LEU A 54 6.16 -2.26 -5.53
N TYR A 55 5.79 -3.47 -5.09
CA TYR A 55 5.83 -3.84 -3.67
C TYR A 55 7.19 -3.52 -3.03
N GLN A 56 8.27 -3.71 -3.78
CA GLN A 56 9.64 -3.42 -3.34
C GLN A 56 9.92 -1.92 -3.13
N ASP A 57 9.24 -1.03 -3.86
CA ASP A 57 9.40 0.42 -3.70
C ASP A 57 8.70 0.90 -2.42
N ALA A 58 7.67 0.17 -1.96
CA ALA A 58 7.04 0.38 -0.66
C ALA A 58 7.85 -0.21 0.52
N LEU A 59 8.97 -0.90 0.27
CA LEU A 59 9.87 -1.41 1.31
C LEU A 59 10.84 -0.34 1.83
N GLU A 60 10.81 0.87 1.28
CA GLU A 60 11.62 1.96 1.80
C GLU A 60 11.23 2.27 3.26
N THR A 61 12.28 2.45 4.04
CA THR A 61 12.29 2.79 5.46
C THR A 61 11.40 4.02 5.71
N ILE A 62 10.30 3.84 6.46
CA ILE A 62 9.44 4.94 6.91
C ILE A 62 10.19 5.75 7.97
N THR A 63 10.94 5.06 8.84
CA THR A 63 11.91 5.57 9.82
C THR A 63 13.02 4.55 10.01
N GLU A 64 14.19 4.93 10.54
CA GLU A 64 15.36 4.04 10.74
C GLU A 64 15.03 2.66 11.35
N GLU A 65 13.91 2.53 12.07
CA GLU A 65 13.46 1.30 12.71
C GLU A 65 12.18 0.68 12.12
N LEU A 66 11.39 1.37 11.30
CA LEU A 66 10.12 0.87 10.79
C LEU A 66 9.95 1.04 9.27
N THR A 67 9.46 -0.01 8.63
CA THR A 67 9.21 -0.12 7.19
C THR A 67 7.78 -0.65 6.96
N VAL A 68 7.23 -0.50 5.75
CA VAL A 68 5.90 -1.07 5.45
C VAL A 68 5.87 -2.59 5.57
N ASP A 69 6.97 -3.30 5.27
CA ASP A 69 7.05 -4.75 5.46
C ASP A 69 6.92 -5.14 6.93
N LYS A 70 7.52 -4.40 7.87
CA LYS A 70 7.35 -4.66 9.30
C LYS A 70 5.89 -4.50 9.70
N ILE A 71 5.22 -3.44 9.23
CA ILE A 71 3.78 -3.24 9.49
C ILE A 71 2.96 -4.38 8.88
N TYR A 72 3.26 -4.79 7.64
CA TYR A 72 2.61 -5.91 6.96
C TYR A 72 2.77 -7.23 7.72
N TYR A 73 4.00 -7.53 8.14
CA TYR A 73 4.33 -8.67 8.98
C TYR A 73 3.56 -8.66 10.29
N TYR A 74 3.50 -7.54 11.00
CA TYR A 74 2.77 -7.43 12.27
C TYR A 74 1.26 -7.62 12.10
N VAL A 75 0.68 -7.13 11.00
CA VAL A 75 -0.74 -7.35 10.68
C VAL A 75 -1.01 -8.81 10.33
N GLN A 76 -0.21 -9.44 9.47
CA GLN A 76 -0.40 -10.85 9.11
C GLN A 76 -0.14 -11.81 10.28
N SER A 77 0.80 -11.48 11.16
CA SER A 77 1.11 -12.26 12.36
C SER A 77 0.16 -11.99 13.53
N LYS A 78 -0.85 -11.13 13.34
CA LYS A 78 -1.84 -10.71 14.36
C LYS A 78 -1.22 -10.02 15.58
N GLN A 79 0.00 -9.52 15.46
CA GLN A 79 0.63 -8.67 16.48
C GLN A 79 0.08 -7.23 16.45
N LEU A 80 -0.55 -6.85 15.34
CA LEU A 80 -1.16 -5.55 15.12
C LEU A 80 -2.52 -5.72 14.46
N ASN A 81 -3.56 -5.09 15.01
CA ASN A 81 -4.86 -5.04 14.36
C ASN A 81 -4.93 -3.90 13.34
N LYS A 82 -5.97 -3.92 12.48
CA LYS A 82 -6.12 -2.92 11.40
C LYS A 82 -6.20 -1.47 11.93
N LYS A 83 -6.81 -1.25 13.10
CA LYS A 83 -6.96 0.08 13.69
C LYS A 83 -5.61 0.61 14.20
N GLU A 84 -4.85 -0.24 14.88
CA GLU A 84 -3.50 0.09 15.35
C GLU A 84 -2.55 0.35 14.17
N ALA A 85 -2.66 -0.43 13.09
CA ALA A 85 -1.90 -0.19 11.86
C ALA A 85 -2.16 1.19 11.27
N VAL A 86 -3.43 1.61 11.16
CA VAL A 86 -3.76 2.96 10.69
C VAL A 86 -3.23 4.03 11.65
N GLY A 87 -3.30 3.79 12.96
CA GLY A 87 -2.77 4.70 13.97
C GLY A 87 -1.27 4.96 13.79
N LEU A 88 -0.48 3.90 13.60
CA LEU A 88 0.96 4.03 13.32
C LEU A 88 1.22 4.79 12.03
N LEU A 89 0.59 4.40 10.91
CA LEU A 89 0.76 5.06 9.62
C LEU A 89 0.41 6.56 9.68
N LYS A 90 -0.65 6.90 10.42
CA LYS A 90 -1.04 8.29 10.64
C LYS A 90 0.05 9.07 11.39
N THR A 91 0.58 8.51 12.48
CA THR A 91 1.68 9.15 13.24
C THR A 91 2.91 9.39 12.36
N PHE A 92 3.31 8.42 11.53
CA PHE A 92 4.44 8.62 10.62
C PHE A 92 4.17 9.67 9.55
N PHE A 93 2.96 9.67 8.99
CA PHE A 93 2.55 10.65 7.99
C PHE A 93 2.59 12.07 8.56
N GLU A 94 2.00 12.30 9.74
CA GLU A 94 1.88 13.64 10.34
C GLU A 94 3.22 14.22 10.82
N ASN A 95 4.19 13.38 11.15
CA ASN A 95 5.51 13.81 11.62
C ASN A 95 6.57 13.89 10.50
N SER A 96 6.18 13.67 9.23
CA SER A 96 7.13 13.64 8.12
C SER A 96 6.90 14.74 7.10
N GLU A 97 7.93 15.56 6.90
CA GLU A 97 8.02 16.50 5.77
C GLU A 97 8.45 15.81 4.47
N ASP A 98 8.96 14.57 4.54
CA ASP A 98 9.37 13.79 3.38
C ASP A 98 8.15 13.25 2.61
N MET A 99 8.08 13.65 1.34
CA MET A 99 7.02 13.24 0.42
C MET A 99 6.96 11.72 0.22
N GLU A 100 8.10 11.03 0.14
CA GLU A 100 8.13 9.58 -0.08
C GLU A 100 7.55 8.84 1.11
N VAL A 101 7.92 9.24 2.34
CA VAL A 101 7.34 8.68 3.57
C VAL A 101 5.82 8.86 3.58
N ARG A 102 5.31 10.04 3.23
CA ARG A 102 3.87 10.31 3.15
C ARG A 102 3.18 9.45 2.10
N LYS A 103 3.74 9.31 0.89
CA LYS A 103 3.22 8.41 -0.16
C LYS A 103 3.14 6.97 0.32
N ILE A 104 4.23 6.47 0.90
CA ILE A 104 4.36 5.10 1.41
C ILE A 104 3.27 4.81 2.46
N CYS A 105 3.02 5.75 3.39
CA CYS A 105 1.94 5.62 4.38
C CYS A 105 0.56 5.45 3.74
N LEU A 106 0.24 6.24 2.70
CA LEU A 106 -1.04 6.12 1.99
C LEU A 106 -1.14 4.83 1.18
N MET A 107 -0.04 4.37 0.58
CA MET A 107 0.01 3.10 -0.13
C MET A 107 -0.15 1.88 0.78
N ALA A 108 0.40 1.95 1.99
CA ALA A 108 0.26 0.90 2.99
C ALA A 108 -1.23 0.65 3.33
N ILE A 109 -2.07 1.69 3.35
CA ILE A 109 -3.53 1.56 3.50
C ILE A 109 -4.12 0.64 2.43
N LYS A 110 -3.68 0.81 1.18
CA LYS A 110 -4.14 -0.02 0.05
C LYS A 110 -3.67 -1.47 0.22
N LEU A 111 -2.37 -1.66 0.48
CA LEU A 111 -1.71 -2.95 0.57
C LEU A 111 -2.29 -3.82 1.71
N LEU A 112 -2.49 -3.20 2.87
CA LEU A 112 -2.98 -3.86 4.09
C LEU A 112 -4.51 -3.98 4.12
N ASP A 113 -5.18 -3.51 3.06
CA ASP A 113 -6.64 -3.48 2.94
C ASP A 113 -7.31 -2.83 4.17
N LEU A 114 -6.80 -1.66 4.58
CA LEU A 114 -7.29 -0.92 5.73
C LEU A 114 -8.50 -0.09 5.32
N LYS A 115 -9.69 -0.57 5.66
CA LYS A 115 -10.99 0.06 5.31
C LYS A 115 -11.67 0.70 6.52
N THR A 116 -10.90 1.35 7.39
CA THR A 116 -11.42 2.02 8.59
C THR A 116 -11.82 3.47 8.29
N LYS A 117 -12.56 4.10 9.21
CA LYS A 117 -12.92 5.53 9.12
C LYS A 117 -11.66 6.40 9.15
N GLU A 118 -10.70 6.05 9.99
CA GLU A 118 -9.42 6.74 10.15
C GLU A 118 -8.59 6.68 8.87
N ALA A 119 -8.56 5.53 8.19
CA ALA A 119 -7.87 5.38 6.91
C ALA A 119 -8.48 6.28 5.82
N TYR A 120 -9.81 6.33 5.75
CA TYR A 120 -10.51 7.24 4.84
C TYR A 120 -10.19 8.70 5.14
N ASN A 121 -10.25 9.12 6.41
CA ASN A 121 -10.00 10.51 6.78
C ASN A 121 -8.55 10.94 6.47
N LEU A 122 -7.57 10.08 6.71
CA LEU A 122 -6.18 10.35 6.35
C LEU A 122 -6.06 10.58 4.84
N LEU A 123 -6.60 9.68 4.03
CA LEU A 123 -6.58 9.82 2.56
C LEU A 123 -7.32 11.07 2.06
N GLU A 124 -8.49 11.37 2.63
CA GLU A 124 -9.29 12.55 2.26
C GLU A 124 -8.53 13.85 2.55
N ASN A 125 -7.94 13.97 3.74
CA ASN A 125 -7.14 15.13 4.11
C ASN A 125 -5.88 15.25 3.24
N SER A 126 -5.21 14.12 2.97
CA SER A 126 -4.04 14.10 2.08
C SER A 126 -4.41 14.53 0.66
N LEU A 127 -5.56 14.10 0.12
CA LEU A 127 -6.04 14.51 -1.19
C LEU A 127 -6.31 16.03 -1.25
N LEU A 128 -6.90 16.59 -0.21
CA LEU A 128 -7.37 17.98 -0.23
C LEU A 128 -6.27 18.99 0.11
N SER A 129 -5.29 18.60 0.93
CA SER A 129 -4.42 19.57 1.60
C SER A 129 -2.93 19.20 1.62
N ASP A 130 -2.49 18.03 1.14
CA ASP A 130 -1.04 17.77 1.09
C ASP A 130 -0.38 18.76 0.12
N GLU A 131 0.75 19.33 0.51
CA GLU A 131 1.46 20.33 -0.31
C GLU A 131 1.97 19.72 -1.62
N ASN A 132 2.33 18.44 -1.60
CA ASN A 132 2.92 17.77 -2.75
C ASN A 132 1.88 17.09 -3.64
N ALA A 133 1.92 17.41 -4.93
CA ALA A 133 1.00 16.88 -5.94
C ALA A 133 1.02 15.35 -6.04
N GLU A 134 2.19 14.70 -5.89
CA GLU A 134 2.27 13.23 -5.96
C GLU A 134 1.56 12.56 -4.79
N VAL A 135 1.66 13.13 -3.58
CA VAL A 135 0.95 12.61 -2.41
C VAL A 135 -0.56 12.71 -2.63
N ARG A 136 -1.05 13.85 -3.15
CA ARG A 136 -2.47 14.03 -3.50
C ARG A 136 -2.93 13.03 -4.56
N ARG A 137 -2.13 12.77 -5.59
CA ARG A 137 -2.42 11.74 -6.61
C ARG A 137 -2.49 10.33 -6.02
N VAL A 138 -1.55 9.98 -5.14
CA VAL A 138 -1.57 8.68 -4.45
C VAL A 138 -2.82 8.56 -3.58
N ALA A 139 -3.17 9.60 -2.82
CA ALA A 139 -4.39 9.65 -2.02
C ALA A 139 -5.64 9.41 -2.89
N ALA A 140 -5.77 10.11 -4.01
CA ALA A 140 -6.87 9.94 -4.96
C ALA A 140 -7.00 8.50 -5.46
N ARG A 141 -5.87 7.90 -5.86
CA ARG A 141 -5.81 6.53 -6.40
C ARG A 141 -6.19 5.49 -5.35
N VAL A 142 -5.74 5.65 -4.11
CA VAL A 142 -6.08 4.74 -3.01
C VAL A 142 -7.55 4.89 -2.62
N LEU A 143 -8.10 6.12 -2.58
CA LEU A 143 -9.52 6.39 -2.37
C LEU A 143 -10.39 5.69 -3.43
N LEU A 144 -10.07 5.87 -4.71
CA LEU A 144 -10.79 5.22 -5.81
C LEU A 144 -10.77 3.69 -5.68
N SER A 145 -9.66 3.12 -5.24
CA SER A 145 -9.51 1.67 -5.08
C SER A 145 -10.21 1.10 -3.83
N LYS A 146 -10.17 1.80 -2.70
CA LYS A 146 -10.61 1.25 -1.40
C LYS A 146 -11.96 1.78 -0.93
N PHE A 147 -12.38 2.95 -1.42
CA PHE A 147 -13.58 3.63 -1.01
C PHE A 147 -14.39 4.21 -2.19
N PRO A 148 -14.57 3.47 -3.31
CA PRO A 148 -15.05 4.03 -4.58
C PRO A 148 -16.39 4.78 -4.50
N LEU A 149 -17.33 4.28 -3.69
CA LEU A 149 -18.63 4.94 -3.50
C LEU A 149 -18.52 6.16 -2.59
N LYS A 150 -17.78 6.03 -1.48
CA LYS A 150 -17.67 7.08 -0.46
C LYS A 150 -16.83 8.27 -0.94
N SER A 151 -15.81 8.02 -1.75
CA SER A 151 -14.88 9.06 -2.22
C SER A 151 -15.33 9.80 -3.48
N LYS A 152 -16.51 9.49 -4.03
CA LYS A 152 -16.95 10.00 -5.35
C LYS A 152 -16.97 11.53 -5.39
N ASP A 153 -17.58 12.16 -4.39
CA ASP A 153 -17.80 13.61 -4.38
C ASP A 153 -16.49 14.37 -4.13
N VAL A 154 -15.65 13.89 -3.19
CA VAL A 154 -14.35 14.52 -2.92
C VAL A 154 -13.39 14.39 -4.10
N LEU A 155 -13.38 13.24 -4.80
CA LEU A 155 -12.55 13.06 -6.00
C LEU A 155 -13.00 13.98 -7.14
N LYS A 156 -14.32 14.15 -7.33
CA LYS A 156 -14.86 15.08 -8.32
C LYS A 156 -14.43 16.51 -8.00
N TRP A 157 -14.63 16.94 -6.75
CA TRP A 157 -14.23 18.27 -6.29
C TRP A 157 -12.74 18.52 -6.48
N ALA A 158 -11.90 17.55 -6.08
CA ALA A 158 -10.45 17.66 -6.20
C ALA A 158 -10.00 17.80 -7.67
N ARG A 159 -10.58 17.07 -8.62
CA ARG A 159 -10.24 17.21 -10.05
C ARG A 159 -10.66 18.56 -10.64
N GLU A 160 -11.72 19.17 -10.12
CA GLU A 160 -12.17 20.49 -10.55
C GLU A 160 -11.24 21.61 -10.05
N HIS A 161 -10.70 21.46 -8.83
CA HIS A 161 -9.98 22.52 -8.12
C HIS A 161 -8.45 22.33 -8.06
N ASP A 162 -7.95 21.12 -8.32
CA ASP A 162 -6.52 20.82 -8.38
C ASP A 162 -6.12 20.40 -9.81
N LYS A 163 -5.43 21.32 -10.49
CA LYS A 163 -4.95 21.10 -11.87
C LYS A 163 -3.90 19.98 -11.96
N THR A 164 -3.24 19.64 -10.85
CA THR A 164 -2.21 18.60 -10.83
C THR A 164 -2.79 17.18 -10.88
N LEU A 165 -4.10 17.04 -10.68
CA LEU A 165 -4.86 15.78 -10.75
C LEU A 165 -5.55 15.57 -12.12
N LYS A 166 -5.28 16.43 -13.11
CA LYS A 166 -5.81 16.35 -14.46
C LYS A 166 -4.89 15.59 -15.40
#